data_AF-A0A971BE86-F1
#
_entry.id   AF-A0A971BE86-F1
#
_cell.length_a   1.000
_cell.length_b   1.000
_cell.length_c   1.000
_cell.angle_alpha   90.00
_cell.angle_beta   90.00
_cell.angle_gamma   90.00
#
_symmetry.space_group_name_H-M   'P 1'
#
loop_
_entity.id
_entity.type
_entity.pdbx_description
1 polymer ?
#
loop_
_entity_poly.entity_id
_entity_poly.type
_entity_poly.pdbx_seq_one_letter_code
_entity_poly.pdbx_strand_id
1 'polypeptide(L)' 'MTLATQAGILIAVFGVVTLIALAVGAANLGVAMGVGQIAFAVVLVWMLLKR' A
#
# COMPACT_ATOMS: atom_id res chain seq x y z
N MET A 1 -17.98 4.66 -3.07
CA MET A 1 -17.35 3.32 -3.21
C MET A 1 -17.77 2.46 -2.03
N THR A 2 -17.96 1.15 -2.21
CA THR A 2 -18.28 0.27 -1.07
C THR A 2 -17.05 0.04 -0.20
N LEU A 3 -17.23 -0.43 1.03
CA LEU A 3 -16.12 -0.80 1.92
C LEU A 3 -15.23 -1.87 1.30
N ALA A 4 -15.83 -2.84 0.61
CA ALA A 4 -15.11 -3.91 -0.09
C ALA A 4 -14.17 -3.37 -1.18
N THR A 5 -14.63 -2.40 -1.98
CA THR A 5 -13.78 -1.77 -3.01
C THR A 5 -12.61 -1.00 -2.39
N GLN A 6 -12.85 -0.26 -1.30
CA GLN A 6 -11.79 0.48 -0.60
C GLN A 6 -10.74 -0.47 -0.01
N ALA A 7 -11.18 -1.53 0.68
CA ALA A 7 -10.29 -2.55 1.21
C ALA A 7 -9.48 -3.24 0.10
N GLY A 8 -10.11 -3.57 -1.03
CA GLY A 8 -9.44 -4.17 -2.18
C GLY A 8 -8.33 -3.28 -2.75
N ILE A 9 -8.59 -1.97 -2.90
CA ILE A 9 -7.57 -1.02 -3.38
C ILE A 9 -6.42 -0.91 -2.40
N LEU A 10 -6.71 -0.82 -1.10
CA LEU A 10 -5.67 -0.70 -0.09
C LEU A 10 -4.75 -1.93 -0.04
N ILE A 11 -5.32 -3.14 -0.13
CA ILE A 11 -4.56 -4.39 -0.22
C ILE A 11 -3.71 -4.42 -1.49
N ALA A 12 -4.29 -4.02 -2.63
CA ALA A 12 -3.58 -3.99 -3.90
C ALA A 12 -2.40 -3.00 -3.88
N VAL A 13 -2.59 -1.79 -3.35
CA VAL A 13 -1.52 -0.77 -3.23
C VAL A 13 -0.40 -1.27 -2.33
N PHE A 14 -0.75 -1.80 -1.15
CA PHE A 14 0.24 -2.37 -0.24
C PHE A 14 1.07 -3.47 -0.93
N GLY A 15 0.40 -4.43 -1.58
CA GLY A 15 1.06 -5.55 -2.26
C GLY A 15 1.95 -5.08 -3.41
N VAL A 16 1.42 -4.24 -4.31
CA VAL A 16 2.15 -3.74 -5.47
C VAL A 16 3.38 -2.95 -5.05
N VAL A 17 3.25 -2.01 -4.12
CA VAL A 17 4.39 -1.19 -3.68
C VAL A 17 5.42 -2.01 -2.91
N THR A 18 4.98 -2.99 -2.09
CA THR A 18 5.90 -3.93 -1.43
C THR A 18 6.71 -4.73 -2.45
N LEU A 19 6.06 -5.27 -3.48
CA LEU A 19 6.73 -6.05 -4.53
C LEU A 19 7.69 -5.19 -5.35
N ILE A 20 7.30 -3.95 -5.66
CA ILE A 20 8.18 -2.98 -6.33
C ILE A 20 9.39 -2.69 -5.44
N ALA A 21 9.19 -2.36 -4.16
CA ALA A 21 10.27 -2.06 -3.22
C ALA A 21 11.26 -3.23 -3.10
N LEU A 22 10.76 -4.47 -3.08
CA LEU A 22 11.59 -5.66 -3.10
C LEU A 22 12.38 -5.78 -4.41
N ALA A 23 11.73 -5.57 -5.55
CA ALA A 23 12.36 -5.68 -6.87
C ALA A 23 13.43 -4.61 -7.13
N VAL A 24 13.29 -3.41 -6.55
CA VAL A 24 14.25 -2.30 -6.73
C VAL A 24 15.38 -2.27 -5.70
N GLY A 25 15.46 -3.27 -4.80
CA GLY A 25 16.63 -3.46 -3.94
C GLY A 25 16.42 -3.22 -2.45
N ALA A 26 15.20 -3.35 -1.91
CA ALA A 26 15.01 -3.41 -0.46
C ALA A 26 15.84 -4.56 0.14
N ALA A 27 16.57 -4.27 1.23
CA ALA A 27 17.52 -5.22 1.83
C ALA A 27 16.89 -6.53 2.32
N ASN A 28 15.59 -6.50 2.67
CA ASN A 28 14.80 -7.68 3.02
C ASN A 28 13.31 -7.37 2.87
N LEU A 29 12.47 -8.41 3.03
CA LEU A 29 11.02 -8.31 2.94
C LEU A 29 10.43 -7.33 3.98
N GLY A 30 11.00 -7.26 5.19
CA GLY A 30 10.53 -6.33 6.22
C GLY A 30 10.66 -4.87 5.81
N VAL A 31 11.79 -4.50 5.19
CA VAL A 31 12.00 -3.14 4.63
C VAL A 31 10.99 -2.86 3.51
N ALA A 32 10.81 -3.81 2.58
CA ALA A 32 9.87 -3.68 1.48
C ALA A 32 8.41 -3.51 1.97
N MET A 33 8.01 -4.30 2.97
CA MET A 33 6.69 -4.18 3.62
C MET A 33 6.54 -2.84 4.32
N GLY A 34 7.60 -2.29 4.92
CA GLY A 34 7.59 -0.94 5.49
C GLY A 34 7.27 0.13 4.44
N VAL A 35 7.88 0.06 3.26
CA VAL A 35 7.57 0.97 2.14
C VAL A 35 6.12 0.79 1.66
N GLY A 36 5.66 -0.46 1.54
CA GLY A 36 4.26 -0.76 1.22
C GLY A 36 3.28 -0.19 2.24
N GLN A 37 3.61 -0.22 3.53
CA GLN A 37 2.78 0.36 4.59
C GLN A 37 2.68 1.89 4.49
N ILE A 38 3.76 2.57 4.13
CA ILE A 38 3.73 4.03 3.89
C ILE A 38 2.76 4.34 2.74
N ALA A 39 2.83 3.60 1.64
CA ALA A 39 1.93 3.79 0.50
C ALA A 39 0.46 3.50 0.86
N PHE A 40 0.21 2.43 1.63
CA PHE A 40 -1.11 2.14 2.18
C PHE A 40 -1.66 3.31 2.98
N ALA A 41 -0.86 3.86 3.91
CA ALA A 41 -1.28 4.94 4.79
C ALA A 41 -1.64 6.21 3.99
N VAL A 42 -0.83 6.56 2.98
CA VAL A 42 -1.09 7.70 2.09
C VAL A 42 -2.41 7.53 1.34
N VAL A 43 -2.64 6.35 0.75
CA VAL A 43 -3.89 6.07 0.00
C VAL A 43 -5.10 6.04 0.93
N LEU A 44 -4.95 5.49 2.14
CA LEU A 44 -6.01 5.50 3.14
C LEU A 44 -6.40 6.94 3.49
N VAL A 45 -5.43 7.80 3.83
CA VAL A 45 -5.69 9.22 4.14
C VAL A 45 -6.36 9.91 2.96
N TRP A 46 -5.89 9.69 1.73
CA TRP A 46 -6.51 10.25 0.54
C TRP A 46 -7.96 9.82 0.35
N MET A 47 -8.28 8.53 0.58
CA MET A 47 -9.66 8.03 0.52
C MET A 47 -10.54 8.64 1.61
N LEU A 48 -9.99 8.83 2.82
CA LEU A 48 -10.70 9.48 3.92
C LEU A 48 -11.01 10.95 3.63
N LEU A 49 -10.12 11.65 2.93
CA LEU A 49 -10.33 13.05 2.54
C LEU A 49 -11.30 13.21 1.36
N LYS A 50 -11.41 12.19 0.49
CA LYS A 50 -12.34 12.18 -0.66
C LYS A 50 -13.69 11.52 -0.38
N ARG A 51 -14.07 11.43 0.90
CA ARG A 51 -15.37 10.93 1.32
C ARG A 51 -16.52 11.75 0.73
#